data_AF-A0AA38LHM2-F1
#
_entry.id   AF-A0AA38LHM2-F1
#
_cell.length_a   1.000
_cell.length_b   1.000
_cell.length_c   1.000
_cell.angle_alpha   90.00
_cell.angle_beta   90.00
_cell.angle_gamma   90.00
#
_symmetry.space_group_name_H-M   'P 1'
#
loop_
_entity.id
_entity.type
_entity.pdbx_description
1 polymer ?
#
loop_
_entity_poly.entity_id
_entity_poly.type
_entity_poly.pdbx_seq_one_letter_code
_entity_poly.pdbx_strand_id
1 'polypeptide(L)'
;MSNSSSSSVKRHWWLSSRMLAEKHVRKARHLLQIKESADVFSAINLLDVVLKLGPKCEKALELKARALLYLRRFKDVANMLDEHIPTREIDPLESPPLSRESIELLPSYNVAKQSVAKAFF
;
A
#
# COMPACT_ATOMS: atom_id res chain seq x y z
N MET A 1 -26.42 -32.07 -21.20
CA MET A 1 -25.28 -32.81 -20.65
C MET A 1 -24.03 -31.93 -20.74
N SER A 2 -23.31 -31.82 -19.62
CA SER A 2 -21.89 -31.43 -19.45
C SER A 2 -21.40 -30.05 -19.95
N ASN A 3 -21.47 -29.05 -19.07
CA ASN A 3 -20.66 -27.81 -19.11
C ASN A 3 -19.41 -27.90 -18.18
N SER A 4 -18.99 -29.13 -17.86
CA SER A 4 -17.99 -29.49 -16.83
C SER A 4 -16.53 -29.38 -17.30
N SER A 5 -16.27 -29.19 -18.60
CA SER A 5 -14.93 -29.06 -19.17
C SER A 5 -14.36 -27.64 -19.04
N SER A 6 -15.20 -26.59 -19.15
CA SER A 6 -14.79 -25.18 -19.07
C SER A 6 -14.28 -24.77 -17.67
N SER A 7 -14.88 -25.32 -16.60
CA SER A 7 -14.50 -25.00 -15.21
C SER A 7 -13.20 -25.67 -14.77
N SER A 8 -12.82 -26.80 -15.38
CA SER A 8 -11.59 -27.54 -15.06
C SER A 8 -10.36 -26.91 -15.71
N VAL A 9 -10.49 -26.41 -16.95
CA VAL A 9 -9.40 -25.69 -17.64
C VAL A 9 -9.13 -24.33 -16.99
N LYS A 10 -10.18 -23.59 -16.60
CA LYS A 10 -10.04 -22.33 -15.85
C LYS A 10 -9.35 -22.54 -14.50
N ARG A 11 -9.71 -23.60 -13.77
CA ARG A 11 -9.06 -23.97 -12.50
C ARG A 11 -7.59 -24.33 -12.70
N HIS A 12 -7.28 -25.10 -13.73
CA HIS A 12 -5.90 -25.48 -14.06
C HIS A 12 -5.05 -24.26 -14.43
N TRP A 13 -5.57 -23.36 -15.28
CA TRP A 13 -4.87 -22.14 -15.67
C TRP A 13 -4.62 -21.21 -14.48
N TRP A 14 -5.59 -21.07 -13.56
CA TRP A 14 -5.45 -20.23 -12.37
C TRP A 14 -4.40 -20.80 -11.39
N LEU A 15 -4.37 -22.13 -11.20
CA LEU A 15 -3.35 -22.79 -10.39
C LEU A 15 -1.95 -22.66 -11.00
N SER A 16 -1.81 -22.85 -12.31
CA SER A 16 -0.52 -22.66 -13.00
C SER A 16 -0.06 -21.21 -12.95
N SER A 17 -0.97 -20.25 -13.15
CA SER A 17 -0.66 -18.81 -13.07
C SER A 17 -0.27 -18.40 -11.66
N ARG A 18 -0.95 -18.93 -10.63
CA ARG A 18 -0.59 -18.70 -9.22
C ARG A 18 0.77 -19.27 -8.89
N MET A 19 1.06 -20.50 -9.34
CA MET A 19 2.37 -21.14 -9.12
C MET A 19 3.50 -20.39 -9.84
N LEU A 20 3.23 -19.89 -11.05
CA LEU A 20 4.16 -19.05 -11.80
C LEU A 20 4.42 -17.72 -11.08
N ALA A 21 3.36 -17.08 -10.57
CA ALA A 21 3.47 -15.87 -9.78
C ALA A 21 4.33 -16.08 -8.52
N GLU A 22 4.07 -17.16 -7.76
CA GLU A 22 4.86 -17.52 -6.58
C GLU A 22 6.34 -17.75 -6.91
N LYS A 23 6.64 -18.41 -8.04
CA LYS A 23 8.02 -18.63 -8.52
C LYS A 23 8.71 -17.30 -8.82
N HIS A 24 8.05 -16.40 -9.53
CA HIS A 24 8.60 -15.08 -9.86
C HIS A 24 8.83 -14.22 -8.62
N VAL A 25 7.90 -14.22 -7.68
CA VAL A 25 8.05 -13.53 -6.38
C VAL A 25 9.26 -14.07 -5.61
N ARG A 26 9.47 -15.39 -5.59
CA ARG A 26 10.64 -16.01 -4.93
C ARG A 26 11.95 -15.58 -5.60
N LYS A 27 12.01 -15.55 -6.93
CA LYS A 27 13.18 -15.09 -7.68
C LYS A 27 13.47 -13.60 -7.43
N ALA A 28 12.43 -12.75 -7.46
CA ALA A 28 12.56 -11.32 -7.17
C ALA A 28 13.12 -11.09 -5.74
N ARG A 29 12.65 -11.85 -4.74
CA ARG A 29 13.20 -11.77 -3.38
C ARG A 29 14.69 -12.07 -3.32
N HIS A 30 15.14 -13.10 -4.03
CA HIS A 30 16.55 -13.47 -4.05
C HIS A 30 17.41 -12.38 -4.70
N LEU A 31 16.97 -11.84 -5.84
CA LEU A 31 17.64 -10.72 -6.51
C LEU A 31 17.74 -9.47 -5.62
N LEU A 32 16.68 -9.17 -4.84
CA LEU A 32 16.70 -8.05 -3.89
C LEU A 32 17.63 -8.27 -2.68
N GLN A 33 18.04 -9.51 -2.37
CA GLN A 33 19.04 -9.79 -1.33
C GLN A 33 20.47 -9.48 -1.80
N ILE A 34 20.74 -9.65 -3.10
CA ILE A 34 22.05 -9.42 -3.71
C ILE A 34 22.37 -7.90 -3.77
N LYS A 35 21.34 -7.04 -3.77
CA LYS A 35 21.41 -5.57 -3.74
C LYS A 35 22.21 -4.93 -4.89
N GLU A 36 22.48 -5.65 -5.97
CA GLU A 36 23.03 -5.06 -7.19
C GLU A 36 21.93 -4.34 -7.99
N SER A 37 22.25 -3.17 -8.55
CA SER A 37 21.25 -2.34 -9.25
C SER A 37 20.61 -3.05 -10.44
N ALA A 38 21.38 -3.82 -11.22
CA ALA A 38 20.88 -4.59 -12.37
C ALA A 38 19.91 -5.70 -11.95
N ASP A 39 20.16 -6.33 -10.81
CA ASP A 39 19.29 -7.37 -10.24
C ASP A 39 17.97 -6.79 -9.72
N VAL A 40 17.99 -5.55 -9.21
CA VAL A 40 16.79 -4.83 -8.78
C VAL A 40 15.88 -4.52 -9.96
N PHE A 41 16.41 -4.09 -11.11
CA PHE A 41 15.60 -3.89 -12.33
C PHE A 41 14.99 -5.20 -12.82
N SER A 42 15.77 -6.29 -12.80
CA SER A 42 15.28 -7.62 -13.16
C SER A 42 14.16 -8.09 -12.23
N ALA A 43 14.28 -7.83 -10.92
CA ALA A 43 13.24 -8.12 -9.94
C ALA A 43 11.95 -7.33 -10.23
N ILE A 44 12.05 -6.05 -10.57
CA ILE A 44 10.89 -5.21 -10.92
C ILE A 44 10.15 -5.78 -12.13
N ASN A 45 10.86 -6.14 -13.21
CA ASN A 45 10.23 -6.73 -14.41
C ASN A 45 9.48 -8.04 -14.10
N LEU A 46 10.03 -8.88 -13.22
CA LEU A 46 9.36 -10.10 -12.78
C LEU A 46 8.08 -9.78 -11.99
N LEU A 47 8.12 -8.76 -11.13
CA LEU A 47 6.97 -8.35 -10.33
C LEU A 47 5.87 -7.71 -11.21
N ASP A 48 6.22 -7.01 -12.28
CA ASP A 48 5.26 -6.48 -13.25
C ASP A 48 4.48 -7.60 -13.95
N VAL A 49 5.13 -8.72 -14.29
CA VAL A 49 4.46 -9.90 -14.83
C VAL A 49 3.47 -10.46 -13.81
N VAL A 50 3.85 -10.52 -12.53
CA VAL A 50 2.97 -11.02 -11.46
C VAL A 50 1.76 -10.11 -11.27
N LEU A 51 1.94 -8.80 -11.25
CA LEU A 51 0.85 -7.85 -11.07
C LEU A 51 -0.13 -7.84 -12.26
N LYS A 52 0.35 -8.13 -13.48
CA LYS A 52 -0.54 -8.36 -14.64
C LYS A 52 -1.42 -9.60 -14.48
N LEU A 53 -0.91 -10.65 -13.82
CA LEU A 53 -1.66 -11.89 -13.55
C LEU A 53 -2.60 -11.74 -12.34
N GLY A 54 -2.20 -10.94 -11.36
CA GLY A 54 -2.91 -10.73 -10.10
C GLY A 54 -2.69 -9.31 -9.59
N PRO A 55 -3.52 -8.33 -10.01
CA PRO A 55 -3.31 -6.93 -9.66
C PRO A 55 -3.36 -6.68 -8.15
N LYS A 56 -4.15 -7.47 -7.41
CA LYS A 56 -4.27 -7.38 -5.94
C LYS A 56 -3.27 -8.25 -5.17
N CYS A 57 -2.15 -8.65 -5.78
CA CYS A 57 -1.14 -9.45 -5.10
C CYS A 57 -0.30 -8.57 -4.16
N GLU A 58 -0.72 -8.46 -2.89
CA GLU A 58 -0.07 -7.64 -1.87
C GLU A 58 1.43 -7.89 -1.76
N LYS A 59 1.85 -9.17 -1.81
CA LYS A 59 3.28 -9.51 -1.71
C LYS A 59 4.09 -9.00 -2.89
N ALA A 60 3.51 -8.98 -4.10
CA ALA A 60 4.17 -8.44 -5.27
C ALA A 60 4.26 -6.91 -5.20
N LEU A 61 3.20 -6.25 -4.73
CA LEU A 61 3.17 -4.80 -4.49
C LEU A 61 4.23 -4.37 -3.46
N GLU A 62 4.30 -5.06 -2.32
CA GLU A 62 5.27 -4.80 -1.25
C GLU A 62 6.72 -4.89 -1.77
N LEU A 63 7.04 -5.98 -2.48
CA LEU A 63 8.38 -6.20 -3.00
C LEU A 63 8.74 -5.19 -4.09
N LYS A 64 7.79 -4.82 -4.95
CA LYS A 64 8.02 -3.84 -6.00
C LYS A 64 8.20 -2.44 -5.40
N ALA A 65 7.40 -2.07 -4.40
CA ALA A 65 7.56 -0.83 -3.66
C ALA A 65 8.96 -0.76 -3.02
N ARG A 66 9.40 -1.84 -2.36
CA ARG A 66 10.74 -1.89 -1.75
C ARG A 66 11.87 -1.74 -2.77
N ALA A 67 11.74 -2.39 -3.93
CA ALA A 67 12.69 -2.27 -5.04
C ALA A 67 12.74 -0.83 -5.60
N LEU A 68 11.59 -0.21 -5.81
CA LEU A 68 11.48 1.16 -6.33
C LEU A 68 12.01 2.20 -5.33
N LEU A 69 11.75 2.04 -4.03
CA LEU A 69 12.30 2.90 -2.97
C LEU A 69 13.83 2.79 -2.89
N TYR A 70 14.38 1.59 -3.08
CA TYR A 70 15.83 1.38 -3.17
C TYR A 70 16.42 2.19 -4.34
N LEU A 71 15.76 2.19 -5.50
CA LEU A 71 16.15 2.97 -6.68
C LEU A 71 15.72 4.45 -6.63
N ARG A 72 15.16 4.94 -5.50
CA ARG A 72 14.66 6.32 -5.34
C ARG A 72 13.56 6.72 -6.33
N ARG A 73 12.80 5.75 -6.84
CA ARG A 73 11.69 5.94 -7.80
C ARG A 73 10.36 6.18 -7.10
N PHE A 74 10.27 7.26 -6.33
CA PHE A 74 9.09 7.54 -5.48
C PHE A 74 7.80 7.75 -6.27
N LYS A 75 7.88 8.42 -7.43
CA LYS A 75 6.72 8.65 -8.31
C LYS A 75 6.09 7.35 -8.79
N ASP A 76 6.92 6.36 -9.14
CA ASP A 76 6.42 5.08 -9.62
C ASP A 76 5.77 4.25 -8.51
N VAL A 77 6.23 4.40 -7.27
CA VAL A 77 5.56 3.82 -6.09
C VAL A 77 4.18 4.46 -5.90
N ALA A 78 4.11 5.79 -5.95
CA ALA A 78 2.85 6.51 -5.80
C ALA A 78 1.86 6.09 -6.89
N ASN A 79 2.27 6.12 -8.16
CA ASN A 79 1.42 5.72 -9.28
C ASN A 79 0.92 4.26 -9.15
N MET A 80 1.77 3.35 -8.70
CA MET A 80 1.39 1.94 -8.51
C MET A 80 0.36 1.75 -7.38
N LEU A 81 0.44 2.55 -6.32
CA LEU A 81 -0.47 2.47 -5.17
C LEU A 81 -1.74 3.29 -5.36
N ASP A 82 -1.73 4.29 -6.25
CA ASP A 82 -2.88 5.13 -6.55
C ASP A 82 -4.07 4.30 -7.04
N GLU A 83 -3.83 3.31 -7.91
CA GLU A 83 -4.85 2.35 -8.38
C GLU A 83 -5.47 1.51 -7.24
N HIS A 84 -4.85 1.48 -6.07
CA HIS A 84 -5.27 0.69 -4.91
C HIS A 84 -5.92 1.53 -3.81
N ILE A 85 -5.92 2.86 -3.94
CA ILE A 85 -6.66 3.74 -3.03
C ILE A 85 -8.08 3.84 -3.59
N PRO A 86 -9.10 3.22 -2.96
CA PRO A 86 -10.47 3.52 -3.34
C PRO A 86 -10.70 5.01 -3.14
N THR A 87 -10.89 5.74 -4.22
CA THR A 87 -11.39 7.12 -4.17
C THR A 87 -12.71 7.06 -3.45
N ARG A 88 -12.71 7.50 -2.19
CA ARG A 88 -13.95 7.68 -1.44
C ARG A 88 -14.68 8.80 -2.15
N GLU A 89 -15.64 8.44 -2.99
CA GLU A 89 -16.67 9.38 -3.40
C GLU A 89 -17.31 9.84 -2.09
N ILE A 90 -16.99 11.06 -1.69
CA ILE A 90 -17.71 11.71 -0.61
C ILE A 90 -19.05 12.01 -1.25
N ASP A 91 -20.04 11.17 -0.98
CA ASP A 91 -21.42 11.45 -1.37
C ASP A 91 -21.73 12.87 -0.87
N PRO A 92 -22.06 13.83 -1.76
CA PRO A 92 -22.32 15.22 -1.37
C PRO A 92 -23.50 15.35 -0.40
N LEU A 93 -24.25 14.26 -0.19
CA LEU A 93 -25.42 14.18 0.68
C LEU A 93 -25.07 13.82 2.14
N GLU A 94 -23.84 13.39 2.44
CA GLU A 94 -23.40 13.04 3.82
C GLU A 94 -22.36 14.01 4.41
N SER A 95 -21.90 15.01 3.68
CA SER A 95 -21.21 16.14 4.28
C SER A 95 -22.24 17.19 4.72
N PRO A 96 -22.53 17.37 6.03
CA PRO A 96 -23.20 18.59 6.47
C PRO A 96 -22.36 19.78 5.98
N PRO A 97 -22.97 20.91 5.58
CA PRO A 97 -22.21 22.07 5.18
C PRO A 97 -21.33 22.43 6.37
N LEU A 98 -20.01 22.38 6.20
CA LEU A 98 -19.10 23.00 7.14
C LEU A 98 -19.39 24.49 7.06
N SER A 99 -20.32 24.93 7.91
CA SER A 99 -20.50 26.32 8.26
C SER A 99 -19.11 26.87 8.53
N ARG A 100 -18.76 27.93 7.81
CA ARG A 100 -17.59 28.78 8.09
C ARG A 100 -17.80 29.43 9.46
N GLU A 101 -17.74 28.65 10.52
CA GLU A 101 -17.54 29.18 11.85
C GLU A 101 -16.04 29.24 12.08
N SER A 102 -15.57 30.48 12.04
CA SER A 102 -14.25 30.94 12.39
C SER A 102 -13.68 30.11 13.54
N ILE A 103 -12.54 29.49 13.31
CA ILE A 103 -11.77 28.79 14.34
C ILE A 103 -11.40 29.83 15.40
N GLU A 104 -12.15 29.88 16.50
CA GLU A 104 -11.75 30.60 17.70
C GLU A 104 -10.50 29.93 18.24
N LEU A 105 -9.37 30.65 18.14
CA LEU A 105 -8.09 30.25 18.71
C LEU A 105 -8.29 29.96 20.20
N LEU A 106 -8.00 28.72 20.61
CA LEU A 106 -8.09 28.32 22.02
C LEU A 106 -7.18 29.24 22.87
N PRO A 107 -7.66 29.70 24.04
CA PRO A 107 -6.87 30.51 24.96
C PRO A 107 -5.58 29.80 25.35
N SER A 108 -4.47 30.53 25.24
CA SER A 108 -3.13 30.05 25.57
C SER A 108 -3.06 29.48 26.99
N TYR A 109 -2.44 28.30 27.08
CA TYR A 109 -2.03 27.55 28.26
C TYR A 109 -1.79 28.39 29.52
N ASN A 110 -2.72 28.31 30.49
CA ASN A 110 -2.58 28.90 31.82
C ASN A 110 -1.69 27.99 32.69
N VAL A 111 -0.45 28.42 32.95
CA VAL A 111 0.39 27.83 34.01
C VAL A 111 -0.19 28.29 35.36
N ALA A 112 -0.95 27.39 35.99
CA ALA A 112 -1.47 27.59 37.33
C ALA A 112 -0.31 27.72 38.35
N LYS A 113 -0.29 28.84 39.07
CA LYS A 113 0.56 29.07 40.25
C LYS A 113 0.17 28.07 41.34
N GLN A 114 1.05 27.12 41.64
CA GLN A 114 0.92 26.26 42.81
C GLN A 114 1.45 27.00 44.04
N SER A 115 0.56 27.65 44.78
CA SER A 115 0.86 28.19 46.12
C SER A 115 0.75 27.05 47.14
N VAL A 116 1.89 26.53 47.60
CA VAL A 116 1.94 25.60 48.73
C VAL A 116 2.05 26.42 50.02
N ALA A 117 0.97 26.40 50.80
CA ALA A 117 0.98 26.88 52.17
C ALA A 117 1.95 26.03 53.02
N LYS A 118 2.88 26.69 53.70
CA LYS A 118 3.60 26.15 54.85
C LYS A 118 3.48 27.15 55.99
N ALA A 119 2.53 26.88 56.87
CA ALA A 119 2.52 27.42 58.22
C ALA A 119 3.59 26.66 59.02
N PHE A 120 4.50 27.40 59.65
CA PHE A 120 5.28 26.92 60.79
C PHE A 120 5.05 27.92 61.92
N PHE A 121 4.63 27.39 63.07
CA PHE A 121 4.84 28.02 64.37
C PHE A 121 6.33 27.94 64.74
#